data_AF-A0A2M7MGU9-F1
#
_entry.id   AF-A0A2M7MGU9-F1
#
_cell.length_a   1.000
_cell.length_b   1.000
_cell.length_c   1.000
_cell.angle_alpha   90.00
_cell.angle_beta   90.00
_cell.angle_gamma   90.00
#
_symmetry.space_group_name_H-M   'P 1'
#
loop_
_entity.id
_entity.type
_entity.pdbx_description
1 polymer ?
#
loop_
_entity_poly.entity_id
_entity_poly.type
_entity_poly.pdbx_seq_one_letter_code
_entity_poly.pdbx_strand_id
1 'polypeptide(L)' 'MKNTNKKGICQKKRAFFGMVTVTNKGQIAIPSEARKEMDIKTGDKLLIIKRADGKGINLIKSDTIDDFIQKASRD' A
#
# COMPACT_ATOMS: atom_id res chain seq x y z
N MET A 1 -41.45 15.66 1.95
CA MET A 1 -40.04 15.84 2.39
C MET A 1 -39.57 14.58 3.10
N LYS A 2 -38.64 13.80 2.52
CA LYS A 2 -37.92 12.73 3.23
C LYS A 2 -36.46 13.14 3.30
N ASN A 3 -36.06 13.68 4.44
CA ASN A 3 -34.69 14.08 4.74
C ASN A 3 -33.90 12.84 5.15
N THR A 4 -33.26 12.15 4.19
CA THR A 4 -32.38 11.01 4.52
C THR A 4 -30.95 11.51 4.62
N ASN A 5 -30.57 11.82 5.86
CA ASN A 5 -29.22 12.07 6.32
C ASN A 5 -28.34 10.85 5.98
N LYS A 6 -27.68 10.86 4.80
CA LYS A 6 -26.71 9.84 4.41
C LYS A 6 -25.50 9.99 5.32
N LYS A 7 -25.48 9.23 6.43
CA LYS A 7 -24.30 9.06 7.29
C LYS A 7 -23.10 8.76 6.38
N GLY A 8 -22.06 9.58 6.47
CA GLY A 8 -20.83 9.44 5.69
C GLY A 8 -20.26 8.04 5.89
N ILE A 9 -20.36 7.21 4.86
CA ILE A 9 -19.79 5.87 4.87
C ILE A 9 -18.27 6.06 4.77
N CYS A 10 -17.58 6.07 5.90
CA CYS A 10 -16.13 5.98 5.89
C CYS A 10 -15.78 4.55 5.46
N GLN A 11 -15.64 4.33 4.16
CA GLN A 11 -15.06 3.12 3.59
C GLN A 11 -13.57 3.11 3.94
N LYS A 12 -13.26 2.89 5.23
CA LYS A 12 -11.89 2.89 5.72
C LYS A 12 -11.24 1.62 5.17
N LYS A 13 -10.62 1.72 3.99
CA LYS A 13 -9.73 0.68 3.46
C LYS A 13 -8.76 0.30 4.57
N ARG A 14 -8.62 -1.01 4.81
CA ARG A 14 -7.91 -1.52 5.97
C ARG A 14 -6.43 -1.18 5.83
N ALA A 15 -5.97 -0.14 6.51
CA ALA A 15 -4.59 0.33 6.40
C ALA A 15 -3.57 -0.56 7.13
N PHE A 16 -4.02 -1.42 8.04
CA PHE A 16 -3.15 -2.25 8.88
C PHE A 16 -3.38 -3.75 8.61
N PHE A 17 -2.32 -4.40 8.14
CA PHE A 17 -2.28 -5.84 7.84
C PHE A 17 -1.53 -6.67 8.90
N GLY A 18 -0.88 -6.03 9.87
CA GLY A 18 -0.12 -6.71 10.91
C GLY A 18 1.27 -6.12 11.11
N MET A 19 2.03 -6.73 12.03
CA MET A 19 3.44 -6.46 12.26
C MET A 19 4.27 -7.63 11.73
N VAL A 20 5.40 -7.33 11.09
CA VAL A 20 6.31 -8.34 10.55
C VAL A 20 7.72 -8.04 11.01
N THR A 21 8.51 -9.10 11.23
CA THR A 21 9.91 -8.98 11.66
C THR A 21 10.82 -9.14 10.46
N VAL A 22 11.86 -8.31 10.40
CA VAL A 22 12.92 -8.44 9.40
C VAL A 22 13.75 -9.67 9.74
N THR A 23 13.91 -10.57 8.78
CA THR A 23 14.74 -11.77 8.96
C THR A 23 16.22 -11.42 9.00
N ASN A 24 17.06 -12.37 9.42
CA ASN A 24 18.52 -12.22 9.39
C ASN A 24 19.09 -11.89 7.99
N LYS A 25 18.36 -12.20 6.92
CA LYS A 25 18.72 -11.87 5.54
C LYS A 25 18.22 -10.48 5.09
N GLY A 26 17.63 -9.69 5.99
CA GLY A 26 17.06 -8.39 5.65
C GLY A 26 15.74 -8.48 4.87
N GLN A 27 15.05 -9.62 4.91
CA GLN A 27 13.79 -9.84 4.19
C GLN A 27 12.59 -9.69 5.10
N ILE A 28 11.44 -9.33 4.53
CA ILE A 28 10.14 -9.36 5.22
C ILE A 28 9.19 -10.28 4.47
N ALA A 29 8.34 -11.00 5.21
CA ALA A 29 7.23 -11.73 4.64
C ALA A 29 6.03 -10.79 4.50
N ILE A 30 5.44 -10.69 3.30
CA ILE A 30 4.21 -9.92 3.11
C ILE A 30 3.04 -10.74 3.70
N PRO A 31 2.25 -10.17 4.64
CA PRO A 31 1.08 -10.84 5.21
C PRO A 31 0.13 -11.35 4.14
N SER A 32 -0.53 -12.49 4.40
CA SER A 32 -1.37 -13.16 3.41
C SER A 32 -2.56 -12.31 2.97
N GLU A 33 -3.09 -11.53 3.90
CA GLU A 33 -4.20 -10.60 3.75
C GLU A 33 -3.81 -9.43 2.84
N ALA A 34 -2.61 -8.87 3.05
CA ALA A 34 -2.07 -7.82 2.19
C ALA A 34 -1.86 -8.32 0.76
N ARG A 35 -1.36 -9.56 0.59
CA ARG A 35 -1.19 -10.18 -0.74
C ARG A 35 -2.52 -10.33 -1.47
N LYS A 36 -3.57 -10.77 -0.76
CA LYS A 36 -4.92 -10.94 -1.33
C LYS A 36 -5.56 -9.62 -1.72
N GLU A 37 -5.49 -8.61 -0.85
CA GLU A 37 -6.12 -7.30 -1.09
C GLU A 37 -5.41 -6.50 -2.18
N MET A 38 -4.07 -6.61 -2.26
CA MET A 38 -3.26 -5.88 -3.24
C MET A 38 -2.96 -6.67 -4.52
N ASP A 39 -3.51 -7.88 -4.66
CA ASP A 39 -3.23 -8.82 -5.76
C ASP A 39 -1.72 -8.94 -6.06
N ILE A 40 -0.93 -9.24 -5.01
CA ILE A 40 0.52 -9.46 -5.11
C ILE A 40 0.76 -10.96 -5.27
N LYS A 41 1.35 -11.33 -6.39
CA LYS A 41 1.64 -12.72 -6.78
C LYS A 41 3.13 -13.01 -6.76
N THR A 42 3.47 -14.29 -6.71
CA THR A 42 4.86 -14.73 -6.87
C THR A 42 5.37 -14.29 -8.24
N GLY A 43 6.54 -13.65 -8.26
CA GLY A 43 7.14 -13.11 -9.48
C GLY A 43 6.86 -11.62 -9.70
N ASP A 44 5.88 -11.03 -9.00
CA ASP A 44 5.64 -9.60 -9.05
C ASP A 44 6.85 -8.82 -8.54
N LYS A 45 7.18 -7.74 -9.25
CA LYS A 45 8.25 -6.82 -8.84
C LYS A 45 7.63 -5.61 -8.15
N LEU A 46 8.18 -5.28 -6.99
CA LEU A 46 7.80 -4.10 -6.21
C LEU A 46 8.96 -3.08 -6.21
N LEU A 47 8.65 -1.82 -6.47
CA LEU A 47 9.55 -0.70 -6.21
C LEU A 47 9.62 -0.42 -4.72
N ILE A 48 10.82 -0.09 -4.23
CA ILE A 48 11.06 0.36 -2.86
C ILE A 48 11.44 1.83 -2.90
N ILE A 49 10.66 2.69 -2.26
CA ILE A 49 10.89 4.15 -2.23
C ILE A 49 10.92 4.63 -0.79
N LYS A 50 11.91 5.44 -0.44
CA LYS A 50 11.97 6.10 0.88
C LYS A 50 10.80 7.08 1.02
N ARG A 51 10.11 7.07 2.15
CA ARG A 51 9.11 8.10 2.48
C ARG A 51 9.79 9.46 2.67
N ALA A 52 9.10 10.54 2.32
CA ALA A 52 9.61 11.91 2.47
C ALA A 52 10.02 12.23 3.93
N ASP A 53 9.27 11.72 4.91
CA ASP A 53 9.57 11.87 6.34
C ASP A 53 10.82 11.09 6.80
N GLY A 54 11.40 10.24 5.95
CA GLY A 54 12.55 9.39 6.26
C GLY A 54 12.29 8.29 7.30
N LYS A 55 11.05 8.12 7.75
CA LYS A 55 10.66 7.19 8.82
C LYS A 55 10.17 5.84 8.32
N GLY A 56 10.21 5.63 7.00
CA GLY A 56 9.84 4.35 6.43
C GLY A 56 10.04 4.25 4.92
N ILE A 57 9.57 3.14 4.40
CA ILE A 57 9.61 2.80 2.98
C ILE A 57 8.19 2.55 2.46
N ASN A 58 7.97 2.87 1.20
CA ASN A 58 6.78 2.48 0.44
C ASN A 58 7.16 1.32 -0.50
N LEU A 59 6.26 0.35 -0.62
CA LEU A 59 6.34 -0.73 -1.61
C LEU A 59 5.24 -0.52 -2.64
N ILE A 60 5.61 -0.46 -3.92
CA ILE A 60 4.69 -0.09 -5.00
C ILE A 60 4.81 -1.12 -6.12
N LYS A 61 3.70 -1.62 -6.66
CA LYS A 61 3.77 -2.58 -7.77
C LYS A 61 4.34 -1.92 -9.01
N SER A 62 5.26 -2.61 -9.68
CA SER A 62 5.98 -2.07 -10.85
C SER A 62 5.07 -1.77 -12.06
N ASP A 63 3.94 -2.46 -12.19
CA ASP A 63 2.92 -2.18 -13.21
C ASP A 63 2.19 -0.84 -12.99
N THR A 64 2.27 -0.27 -11.78
CA THR A 64 1.68 1.05 -11.44
C THR A 64 2.66 2.21 -11.52
N ILE A 65 3.87 1.98 -12.06
CA ILE A 65 4.93 3.01 -12.13
C ILE A 65 4.49 4.22 -12.95
N ASP A 66 3.79 4.02 -14.08
CA ASP A 66 3.35 5.11 -14.95
C ASP A 66 2.45 6.10 -14.20
N ASP A 67 1.51 5.59 -13.40
CA ASP A 67 0.63 6.39 -12.56
C ASP A 67 1.38 7.06 -11.40
N PHE A 68 2.43 6.41 -10.89
CA PHE A 68 3.23 6.94 -9.78
C PHE A 68 4.16 8.07 -10.24
N ILE A 69 4.86 7.91 -11.35
CA ILE A 69 5.75 8.94 -11.93
C ILE A 69 4.95 10.21 -12.22
N GLN A 70 3.74 10.07 -12.79
CA GLN A 70 2.88 11.23 -13.06
C GLN A 70 2.45 11.98 -11.81
N LYS A 71 2.26 11.30 -10.68
CA LYS A 71 1.91 11.94 -9.41
C LYS A 71 3.13 12.57 -8.72
N ALA A 72 4.25 11.85 -8.70
CA ALA A 72 5.49 12.34 -8.10
C ALA A 72 6.10 13.53 -8.85
N SER A 73 5.81 13.70 -10.15
CA SER A 73 6.25 14.86 -10.94
C SER A 73 5.40 16.12 -10.70
N ARG A 74 4.30 16.02 -9.97
CA ARG A 74 3.38 17.14 -9.66
C ARG A 74 3.54 17.69 -8.25
N ASP A 75 4.37 17.05 -7.43
CA ASP A 75 4.78 17.49 -6.10
C ASP A 75 6.18 18.13 -6.15
#